data_AF-A0A1Q7PYH1-F1
#
_entry.id   AF-A0A1Q7PYH1-F1
#
_cell.length_a   1.000
_cell.length_b   1.000
_cell.length_c   1.000
_cell.angle_alpha   90.00
_cell.angle_beta   90.00
_cell.angle_gamma   90.00
#
_symmetry.space_group_name_H-M   'P 1'
#
loop_
_entity.id
_entity.type
_entity.pdbx_description
1 polymer ?
#
loop_
_entity_poly.entity_id
_entity_poly.type
_entity_poly.pdbx_seq_one_letter_code
_entity_poly.pdbx_strand_id
1 'polypeptide(L)'
;MVEDNHVQIGPYVLEVTPYYMELLWREWRAWKNWYLPPWSLDGKTVLDVGAGCGETALFYYYHGAGRVIAVEPESSLGPLLNRNMERNRWNMEIVERPFDKSMLRWSFDFMKMDAEGCETQLLSLGSLPPCAVEVHDKATADKLQERFEVEVLPQKENWILRNPSEHPVISNEGSNTNHNSS
;
A
#
# COMPACT_ATOMS: atom_id res chain seq x y z
N MET A 1 19.82 -28.30 2.66
CA MET A 1 20.08 -26.95 2.12
C MET A 1 18.94 -26.66 1.18
N VAL A 2 18.02 -25.78 1.56
CA VAL A 2 16.91 -25.37 0.67
C VAL A 2 17.42 -24.15 -0.07
N GLU A 3 18.16 -24.40 -1.16
CA GLU A 3 18.49 -23.38 -2.15
C GLU A 3 17.28 -23.26 -3.08
N ASP A 4 16.29 -22.46 -2.69
CA ASP A 4 15.63 -21.54 -3.63
C ASP A 4 14.70 -20.61 -2.87
N ASN A 5 15.25 -19.45 -2.48
CA ASN A 5 14.50 -18.34 -1.90
C ASN A 5 13.84 -17.49 -3.00
N HIS A 6 13.54 -18.09 -4.15
CA HIS A 6 13.08 -17.41 -5.34
C HIS A 6 11.64 -17.81 -5.69
N VAL A 7 10.84 -16.81 -6.04
CA VAL A 7 9.46 -16.96 -6.53
C VAL A 7 9.39 -16.39 -7.93
N GLN A 8 8.78 -17.11 -8.86
CA GLN A 8 8.47 -16.59 -10.19
C GLN A 8 6.97 -16.41 -10.37
N ILE A 9 6.55 -15.20 -10.71
CA ILE A 9 5.17 -14.87 -11.04
C ILE A 9 5.16 -14.08 -12.35
N GLY A 10 4.60 -14.69 -13.39
CA GLY A 10 4.64 -14.14 -14.74
C GLY A 10 6.09 -13.92 -15.20
N PRO A 11 6.43 -12.70 -15.68
CA PRO A 11 7.79 -12.38 -16.13
C PRO A 11 8.74 -12.05 -14.97
N TYR A 12 8.24 -11.92 -13.73
CA TYR A 12 9.03 -11.42 -12.61
C TYR A 12 9.54 -12.54 -11.73
N VAL A 13 10.76 -12.35 -11.23
CA VAL A 13 11.42 -13.25 -10.28
C VAL A 13 11.78 -12.46 -9.04
N LEU A 14 11.35 -12.92 -7.88
CA LEU A 14 11.56 -12.27 -6.59
C LEU A 14 12.39 -13.17 -5.68
N GLU A 15 13.46 -12.65 -5.11
CA GLU A 15 14.16 -13.25 -3.98
C GLU A 15 13.51 -12.78 -2.68
N VAL A 16 13.14 -13.70 -1.80
CA VAL A 16 12.39 -13.40 -0.57
C VAL A 16 13.00 -14.12 0.63
N THR A 17 12.83 -13.58 1.83
CA THR A 17 13.11 -14.36 3.04
C THR A 17 12.05 -15.46 3.23
N PRO A 18 12.31 -16.50 4.04
CA PRO A 18 11.30 -17.52 4.33
C PRO A 18 9.97 -16.97 4.87
N TYR A 19 10.03 -15.88 5.66
CA TYR A 19 8.84 -15.20 6.18
C TYR A 19 8.00 -14.60 5.04
N TYR A 20 8.62 -13.82 4.15
CA TYR A 20 7.91 -13.20 3.03
C TYR A 20 7.48 -14.20 1.95
N MET A 21 8.18 -15.34 1.82
CA MET A 21 7.72 -16.47 1.01
C MET A 21 6.36 -16.99 1.49
N GLU A 22 6.23 -17.27 2.80
CA GLU A 22 4.97 -17.75 3.39
C GLU A 22 3.86 -16.71 3.26
N LEU A 23 4.17 -15.44 3.52
CA LEU A 23 3.24 -14.33 3.41
C LEU A 23 2.70 -14.20 1.97
N LEU A 24 3.58 -14.21 0.96
CA LEU A 24 3.18 -14.12 -0.44
C LEU A 24 2.18 -15.22 -0.82
N TRP A 25 2.44 -16.48 -0.43
CA TRP A 25 1.52 -17.59 -0.75
C TRP A 25 0.17 -17.48 -0.04
N ARG A 26 0.17 -17.00 1.20
CA ARG A 26 -1.05 -16.85 2.01
C ARG A 26 -1.91 -15.69 1.51
N GLU A 27 -1.30 -14.56 1.20
CA GLU A 27 -2.00 -13.29 0.96
C GLU A 27 -2.34 -13.03 -0.51
N TRP A 28 -1.72 -13.75 -1.47
CA TRP A 28 -1.92 -13.50 -2.91
C TRP A 28 -3.38 -13.42 -3.35
N ARG A 29 -4.25 -14.27 -2.77
CA ARG A 29 -5.69 -14.25 -3.07
C ARG A 29 -6.37 -13.03 -2.46
N ALA A 30 -6.00 -12.62 -1.25
CA ALA A 30 -6.54 -11.43 -0.60
C ALA A 30 -6.13 -10.16 -1.36
N TRP A 31 -4.87 -10.07 -1.81
CA TRP A 31 -4.38 -8.95 -2.60
C TRP A 31 -5.19 -8.71 -3.87
N LYS A 32 -5.48 -9.75 -4.64
CA LYS A 32 -6.33 -9.61 -5.85
C LYS A 32 -7.73 -9.09 -5.56
N ASN A 33 -8.29 -9.43 -4.40
CA ASN A 33 -9.65 -9.01 -4.06
C ASN A 33 -9.68 -7.57 -3.54
N TRP A 34 -8.67 -7.15 -2.78
CA TRP A 34 -8.78 -5.95 -1.94
C TRP A 34 -7.71 -4.88 -2.19
N TYR A 35 -6.55 -5.24 -2.75
CA TYR A 35 -5.37 -4.37 -2.86
C TYR A 35 -5.22 -3.75 -4.25
N LEU A 36 -6.13 -4.07 -5.17
CA LEU A 36 -6.25 -3.40 -6.46
C LEU A 36 -7.35 -2.33 -6.41
N PRO A 37 -7.14 -1.17 -7.04
CA PRO A 37 -8.23 -0.28 -7.37
C PRO A 37 -9.16 -0.93 -8.42
N PRO A 38 -10.42 -0.45 -8.56
CA PRO A 38 -11.34 -0.94 -9.59
C PRO A 38 -11.00 -0.42 -11.01
N TRP A 39 -10.00 0.45 -11.13
CA TRP A 39 -9.52 1.07 -12.36
C TRP A 39 -8.10 0.57 -12.72
N SER A 40 -7.65 0.80 -13.96
CA SER A 40 -6.38 0.25 -14.44
C SER A 40 -5.15 0.93 -13.84
N LEU A 41 -4.18 0.13 -13.41
CA LEU A 41 -2.86 0.59 -12.97
C LEU A 41 -1.86 0.80 -14.13
N ASP A 42 -2.27 0.60 -15.39
CA ASP A 42 -1.37 0.70 -16.54
C ASP A 42 -0.64 2.06 -16.58
N GLY A 43 0.68 2.02 -16.41
CA GLY A 43 1.54 3.21 -16.40
C GLY A 43 1.44 4.08 -15.15
N LYS A 44 0.65 3.67 -14.15
CA LYS A 44 0.41 4.42 -12.91
C LYS A 44 1.57 4.28 -11.92
N THR A 45 1.70 5.26 -11.04
CA THR A 45 2.66 5.23 -9.93
C THR A 45 1.98 4.77 -8.65
N VAL A 46 2.54 3.72 -8.03
CA VAL A 46 2.06 3.21 -6.74
C VAL A 46 3.02 3.61 -5.62
N LEU A 47 2.47 4.18 -4.54
CA LEU A 47 3.17 4.30 -3.26
C LEU A 47 2.93 3.02 -2.46
N ASP A 48 3.97 2.20 -2.26
CA ASP A 48 3.90 0.92 -1.56
C ASP A 48 4.56 1.06 -0.18
N VAL A 49 3.75 1.19 0.86
CA VAL A 49 4.19 1.34 2.25
C VAL A 49 4.21 -0.03 2.93
N GLY A 50 5.36 -0.38 3.51
CA GLY A 50 5.66 -1.73 3.99
C GLY A 50 5.96 -2.65 2.81
N ALA A 51 7.01 -2.32 2.06
CA ALA A 51 7.31 -2.99 0.80
C ALA A 51 7.98 -4.37 0.96
N GLY A 52 8.51 -4.68 2.15
CA GLY A 52 9.09 -5.97 2.47
C GLY A 52 10.26 -6.33 1.55
N CYS A 53 10.18 -7.51 0.94
CA CYS A 53 11.15 -7.95 -0.08
C CYS A 53 10.83 -7.42 -1.48
N GLY A 54 9.70 -6.73 -1.66
CA GLY A 54 9.16 -6.29 -2.95
C GLY A 54 8.04 -7.18 -3.49
N GLU A 55 7.43 -8.01 -2.64
CA GLU A 55 6.31 -8.90 -3.01
C GLU A 55 5.06 -8.13 -3.46
N THR A 56 4.74 -7.03 -2.80
CA THR A 56 3.64 -6.14 -3.21
C THR A 56 4.02 -5.30 -4.42
N ALA A 57 5.28 -4.88 -4.54
CA ALA A 57 5.76 -4.25 -5.76
C ALA A 57 5.65 -5.18 -6.98
N LEU A 58 6.05 -6.45 -6.84
CA LEU A 58 5.84 -7.47 -7.87
C LEU A 58 4.37 -7.55 -8.28
N PHE A 59 3.47 -7.58 -7.29
CA PHE A 59 2.03 -7.62 -7.53
C PHE A 59 1.58 -6.41 -8.37
N TYR A 60 2.00 -5.19 -8.00
CA TYR A 60 1.61 -3.99 -8.74
C TYR A 60 2.21 -3.91 -10.15
N TYR A 61 3.48 -4.32 -10.34
CA TYR A 61 4.07 -4.43 -11.68
C TYR A 61 3.41 -5.50 -12.53
N TYR A 62 2.97 -6.61 -11.93
CA TYR A 62 2.19 -7.65 -12.60
C TYR A 62 0.83 -7.14 -13.07
N HIS A 63 0.29 -6.13 -12.39
CA HIS A 63 -0.97 -5.46 -12.70
C HIS A 63 -0.83 -4.14 -13.48
N GLY A 64 0.35 -3.89 -14.08
CA GLY A 64 0.53 -2.80 -15.06
C GLY A 64 1.12 -1.50 -14.51
N ALA A 65 1.42 -1.42 -13.20
CA ALA A 65 2.07 -0.24 -12.62
C ALA A 65 3.34 0.14 -13.40
N GLY A 66 3.45 1.42 -13.75
CA GLY A 66 4.61 1.96 -14.48
C GLY A 66 5.76 2.36 -13.55
N ARG A 67 5.46 2.60 -12.26
CA ARG A 67 6.43 2.96 -11.22
C ARG A 67 5.93 2.52 -9.85
N VAL A 68 6.86 2.13 -8.98
CA VAL A 68 6.58 1.90 -7.55
C VAL A 68 7.54 2.73 -6.69
N ILE A 69 7.02 3.45 -5.71
CA ILE A 69 7.79 4.07 -4.64
C ILE A 69 7.65 3.15 -3.43
N ALA A 70 8.69 2.36 -3.14
CA ALA A 70 8.71 1.33 -2.11
C ALA A 70 9.29 1.91 -0.80
N VAL A 71 8.46 1.99 0.23
CA VAL A 71 8.84 2.49 1.56
C VAL A 71 9.03 1.31 2.49
N GLU A 72 10.27 1.09 2.94
CA GLU A 72 10.65 -0.03 3.79
C GLU A 72 11.67 0.41 4.85
N PRO A 73 11.30 0.52 6.14
CA PRO A 73 12.21 0.95 7.19
C PRO A 73 13.24 -0.12 7.61
N GLU A 74 12.99 -1.40 7.38
CA GLU A 74 13.85 -2.48 7.85
C GLU A 74 15.11 -2.57 6.99
N SER A 75 16.21 -2.04 7.53
CA SER A 75 17.49 -1.94 6.85
C SER A 75 18.04 -3.29 6.33
N SER A 76 17.66 -4.41 6.96
CA SER A 76 18.08 -5.73 6.50
C SER A 76 17.41 -6.16 5.18
N LEU A 77 16.29 -5.54 4.79
CA LEU A 77 15.56 -5.81 3.55
C LEU A 77 15.99 -4.94 2.37
N GLY A 78 16.52 -3.74 2.62
CA GLY A 78 16.98 -2.80 1.57
C GLY A 78 17.86 -3.46 0.49
N PRO A 79 18.93 -4.19 0.86
CA PRO A 79 19.77 -4.88 -0.14
C PRO A 79 19.03 -5.95 -0.95
N LEU A 80 18.04 -6.63 -0.35
CA LEU A 80 17.24 -7.66 -1.02
C LEU A 80 16.25 -7.02 -2.00
N LEU A 81 15.54 -5.98 -1.56
CA LEU A 81 14.64 -5.18 -2.37
C LEU A 81 15.37 -4.55 -3.57
N ASN A 82 16.58 -4.02 -3.36
CA ASN A 82 17.42 -3.49 -4.44
C ASN A 82 17.79 -4.56 -5.48
N ARG A 83 18.19 -5.77 -5.06
CA ARG A 83 18.47 -6.88 -5.98
C ARG A 83 17.23 -7.27 -6.79
N ASN A 84 16.05 -7.26 -6.19
CA ASN A 84 14.79 -7.56 -6.87
C ASN A 84 14.41 -6.47 -7.89
N MET A 85 14.58 -5.20 -7.52
CA MET A 85 14.40 -4.08 -8.44
C MET A 85 15.32 -4.22 -9.66
N GLU A 86 16.61 -4.45 -9.45
CA GLU A 86 17.60 -4.59 -10.52
C GLU A 86 17.30 -5.79 -11.43
N ARG A 87 17.04 -6.95 -10.81
CA ARG A 87 16.73 -8.20 -11.53
C ARG A 87 15.55 -8.06 -12.48
N ASN A 88 14.49 -7.41 -12.01
CA ASN A 88 13.26 -7.25 -12.78
C ASN A 88 13.24 -5.98 -13.64
N ARG A 89 14.30 -5.16 -13.58
CA ARG A 89 14.40 -3.86 -14.27
C ARG A 89 13.21 -2.95 -13.96
N TRP A 90 12.77 -2.98 -12.70
CA TRP A 90 11.65 -2.18 -12.24
C TRP A 90 12.01 -0.69 -12.17
N ASN A 91 11.09 0.17 -12.59
CA ASN A 91 11.16 1.60 -12.37
C ASN A 91 10.74 1.92 -10.92
N MET A 92 11.59 1.57 -9.97
CA MET A 92 11.30 1.69 -8.54
C MET A 92 12.18 2.76 -7.88
N GLU A 93 11.61 3.44 -6.90
CA GLU A 93 12.36 4.23 -5.92
C GLU A 93 12.25 3.55 -4.55
N ILE A 94 13.39 3.27 -3.93
CA ILE A 94 13.46 2.65 -2.59
C ILE A 94 13.68 3.75 -1.56
N VAL A 95 12.82 3.78 -0.55
CA VAL A 95 12.84 4.74 0.56
C VAL A 95 13.06 3.97 1.86
N GLU A 96 14.32 3.93 2.30
CA GLU A 96 14.76 3.18 3.51
C GLU A 96 14.50 3.95 4.81
N ARG A 97 13.23 4.27 5.08
CA ARG A 97 12.81 4.94 6.33
C ARG A 97 11.32 4.70 6.62
N PRO A 98 10.87 4.89 7.87
CA PRO A 98 9.45 4.77 8.20
C PRO A 98 8.58 5.72 7.38
N PHE A 99 7.32 5.32 7.18
CA PHE A 99 6.32 6.17 6.57
C PHE A 99 6.14 7.46 7.36
N ASP A 100 6.07 8.56 6.62
CA ASP A 100 5.73 9.87 7.14
C ASP A 100 4.62 10.47 6.28
N LYS A 101 3.61 11.09 6.89
CA LYS A 101 2.49 11.69 6.17
C LYS A 101 2.88 12.71 5.08
N SER A 102 4.08 13.30 5.13
CA SER A 102 4.57 14.17 4.04
C SER A 102 4.77 13.42 2.72
N MET A 103 4.97 12.10 2.75
CA MET A 103 5.03 11.24 1.57
C MET A 103 3.72 11.25 0.78
N LEU A 104 2.60 11.55 1.41
CA LEU A 104 1.30 11.70 0.74
C LEU A 104 1.23 12.94 -0.16
N ARG A 105 2.24 13.81 -0.13
CA ARG A 105 2.39 14.95 -1.05
C ARG A 105 3.18 14.60 -2.31
N TRP A 106 3.75 13.40 -2.37
CA TRP A 106 4.46 12.93 -3.55
C TRP A 106 3.49 12.64 -4.69
N SER A 107 4.02 12.61 -5.91
CA SER A 107 3.22 12.29 -7.10
C SER A 107 3.05 10.78 -7.20
N PHE A 108 1.87 10.27 -6.83
CA PHE A 108 1.44 8.90 -7.03
C PHE A 108 -0.06 8.85 -7.36
N ASP A 109 -0.51 7.77 -7.97
CA ASP A 109 -1.91 7.57 -8.36
C ASP A 109 -2.66 6.68 -7.37
N PHE A 110 -1.97 5.72 -6.75
CA PHE A 110 -2.54 4.77 -5.80
C PHE A 110 -1.57 4.51 -4.65
N MET A 111 -2.09 4.35 -3.44
CA MET A 111 -1.31 3.94 -2.27
C MET A 111 -1.74 2.56 -1.77
N LYS A 112 -0.76 1.69 -1.55
CA LYS A 112 -0.91 0.54 -0.66
C LYS A 112 -0.20 0.84 0.65
N MET A 113 -0.83 0.49 1.75
CA MET A 113 -0.21 0.56 3.07
C MET A 113 -0.49 -0.69 3.87
N ASP A 114 0.58 -1.35 4.29
CA ASP A 114 0.56 -2.45 5.25
C ASP A 114 1.82 -2.27 6.10
N ALA A 115 1.70 -1.43 7.13
CA ALA A 115 2.82 -1.05 7.99
C ALA A 115 2.27 -0.70 9.37
N GLU A 116 2.62 -1.53 10.35
CA GLU A 116 1.99 -1.57 11.65
C GLU A 116 2.10 -0.21 12.38
N GLY A 117 0.94 0.41 12.64
CA GLY A 117 0.82 1.68 13.35
C GLY A 117 0.92 2.92 12.47
N CYS A 118 1.30 2.79 11.19
CA CYS A 118 1.37 3.92 10.24
C CYS A 118 0.00 4.49 9.89
N GLU A 119 -1.06 3.69 10.00
CA GLU A 119 -2.44 4.03 9.64
C GLU A 119 -2.99 5.14 10.53
N THR A 120 -2.49 5.23 11.78
CA THR A 120 -2.87 6.30 12.71
C THR A 120 -2.51 7.70 12.19
N GLN A 121 -1.47 7.81 11.35
CA GLN A 121 -1.09 9.09 10.75
C GLN A 121 -2.16 9.61 9.77
N LEU A 122 -2.95 8.72 9.17
CA LEU A 122 -4.00 9.05 8.20
C LEU A 122 -5.17 9.81 8.84
N LEU A 123 -5.38 9.63 10.15
CA LEU A 123 -6.41 10.35 10.92
C LEU A 123 -6.20 11.86 10.94
N SER A 124 -4.95 12.32 10.74
CA SER A 124 -4.62 13.75 10.74
C SER A 124 -4.82 14.43 9.39
N LEU A 125 -5.29 13.70 8.37
CA LEU A 125 -5.42 14.22 7.01
C LEU A 125 -6.76 14.91 6.78
N GLY A 126 -6.74 15.94 5.93
CA GLY A 126 -7.95 16.56 5.39
C GLY A 126 -8.53 15.82 4.17
N SER A 127 -7.75 14.93 3.55
CA SER A 127 -8.18 14.08 2.45
C SER A 127 -7.38 12.79 2.42
N LEU A 128 -7.99 11.71 1.98
CA LEU A 128 -7.36 10.40 1.80
C LEU A 128 -7.20 10.11 0.30
N PRO A 129 -5.99 9.77 -0.21
CA PRO A 129 -5.79 9.46 -1.63
C PRO A 129 -6.50 8.15 -2.02
N PRO A 130 -6.55 7.79 -3.31
CA PRO A 130 -6.88 6.44 -3.72
C PRO A 130 -5.96 5.42 -3.05
N CYS A 131 -6.54 4.45 -2.34
CA CYS A 131 -5.71 3.54 -1.53
C CYS A 131 -6.37 2.22 -1.17
N ALA A 132 -5.52 1.25 -0.81
CA ALA A 132 -5.84 0.10 0.02
C ALA A 132 -4.92 0.11 1.25
N VAL A 133 -5.50 0.14 2.45
CA VAL A 133 -4.78 0.20 3.71
C VAL A 133 -5.19 -0.99 4.58
N GLU A 134 -4.22 -1.81 4.95
CA GLU A 134 -4.38 -2.79 6.01
C GLU A 134 -4.28 -2.08 7.36
N VAL A 135 -5.37 -2.12 8.12
CA VAL A 135 -5.48 -1.47 9.42
C VAL A 135 -5.45 -2.54 10.51
N HIS A 136 -4.46 -2.43 11.39
CA HIS A 136 -4.16 -3.42 12.44
C HIS A 136 -4.95 -3.22 13.74
N ASP A 137 -5.70 -2.12 13.86
CA ASP A 137 -6.48 -1.80 15.06
C ASP A 137 -7.90 -1.34 14.70
N LYS A 138 -8.90 -1.94 15.37
CA LYS A 138 -10.30 -1.64 15.14
C LYS A 138 -10.64 -0.18 15.42
N ALA A 139 -10.10 0.40 16.48
CA ALA A 139 -10.42 1.77 16.85
C ALA A 139 -9.91 2.77 15.79
N THR A 140 -8.79 2.45 15.13
CA THR A 140 -8.25 3.22 14.01
C THR A 140 -9.11 3.04 12.76
N ALA A 141 -9.53 1.82 12.44
CA ALA A 141 -10.42 1.55 11.31
C ALA A 141 -11.76 2.29 11.44
N ASP A 142 -12.39 2.25 12.62
CA ASP A 142 -13.66 2.91 12.89
C ASP A 142 -13.55 4.44 12.72
N LYS A 143 -12.50 5.05 13.27
CA LYS A 143 -12.26 6.50 13.13
C LYS A 143 -11.99 6.92 11.68
N LEU A 144 -11.27 6.10 10.91
CA LEU A 144 -11.03 6.39 9.50
C LEU A 144 -12.33 6.31 8.68
N GLN A 145 -13.19 5.34 8.99
CA GLN A 145 -14.52 5.19 8.37
C GLN A 145 -15.47 6.35 8.71
N GLU A 146 -15.42 6.87 9.94
CA GLU A 146 -16.20 8.05 10.34
C GLU A 146 -15.71 9.31 9.62
N ARG A 147 -14.39 9.42 9.43
CA ARG A 147 -13.75 10.63 8.88
C ARG A 147 -13.85 10.71 7.37
N PHE A 148 -13.74 9.58 6.66
CA PHE A 148 -13.69 9.53 5.20
C PHE A 148 -14.79 8.62 4.65
N GLU A 149 -15.35 8.97 3.50
CA GLU A 149 -16.27 8.09 2.76
C GLU A 149 -15.49 6.95 2.09
N VAL A 150 -15.19 5.90 2.88
CA VAL A 150 -14.35 4.76 2.48
C VAL A 150 -15.06 3.42 2.70
N GLU A 151 -14.67 2.41 1.94
CA GLU A 151 -15.07 1.03 2.19
C GLU A 151 -14.17 0.45 3.29
N VAL A 152 -14.77 -0.24 4.28
CA VAL A 152 -14.02 -1.00 5.28
C VAL A 152 -14.48 -2.45 5.26
N LEU A 153 -13.55 -3.35 5.01
CA LEU A 153 -13.79 -4.77 4.84
C LEU A 153 -13.10 -5.56 5.96
N PRO A 154 -13.82 -6.41 6.71
CA PRO A 154 -13.21 -7.20 7.76
C PRO A 154 -12.33 -8.32 7.15
N GLN A 155 -11.14 -8.50 7.69
CA GLN A 155 -10.34 -9.72 7.59
C GLN A 155 -10.28 -10.40 8.97
N LYS A 156 -9.66 -11.58 9.05
CA LYS A 156 -9.69 -12.43 10.24
C LYS A 156 -9.27 -11.66 11.51
N GLU A 157 -8.18 -10.90 11.44
CA GLU A 157 -7.61 -10.16 12.58
C GLU A 157 -7.40 -8.66 12.27
N ASN A 158 -7.53 -8.25 11.00
CA ASN A 158 -7.27 -6.88 10.51
C ASN A 158 -8.46 -6.35 9.68
N TRP A 159 -8.40 -5.10 9.22
CA TRP A 159 -9.40 -4.48 8.33
C TRP A 159 -8.74 -3.92 7.08
N ILE A 160 -9.38 -4.08 5.91
CA ILE A 160 -8.95 -3.38 4.70
C ILE A 160 -9.82 -2.15 4.50
N LEU A 161 -9.20 -0.98 4.62
CA LEU A 161 -9.80 0.28 4.24
C LEU A 161 -9.47 0.58 2.78
N ARG A 162 -10.47 0.96 1.99
CA ARG A 162 -10.30 1.31 0.58
C ARG A 162 -10.91 2.67 0.26
N ASN A 163 -10.13 3.51 -0.41
CA ASN A 163 -10.67 4.57 -1.25
C ASN A 163 -10.59 4.08 -2.71
N PRO A 164 -11.69 3.57 -3.30
CA PRO A 164 -11.69 3.02 -4.64
C PRO A 164 -11.74 4.08 -5.75
N SER A 165 -11.93 5.36 -5.40
CA SER A 165 -11.99 6.46 -6.37
C SER A 165 -10.64 6.69 -7.06
N GLU A 166 -10.63 7.30 -8.25
CA GLU A 166 -9.40 7.85 -8.87
C GLU A 166 -8.99 9.20 -8.24
N HIS A 167 -9.78 9.70 -7.28
CA HIS A 167 -9.57 11.00 -6.65
C HIS A 167 -9.54 10.88 -5.12
N PRO A 168 -8.84 11.81 -4.44
CA PRO A 168 -8.86 11.86 -2.99
C PRO A 168 -10.28 12.10 -2.43
N VAL A 169 -10.62 11.42 -1.34
CA VAL A 169 -11.85 11.65 -0.57
C VAL A 169 -11.56 12.67 0.54
N ILE A 170 -12.39 13.71 0.63
CA ILE A 170 -12.24 14.79 1.63
C ILE A 170 -12.83 14.34 2.97
N SER A 171 -12.21 14.76 4.08
CA SER A 171 -12.72 14.48 5.42
C SER A 171 -14.08 15.15 5.68
N ASN A 172 -14.97 14.44 6.38
CA ASN A 172 -16.31 14.91 6.75
C ASN A 172 -16.31 16.14 7.68
N GLU A 173 -15.20 16.48 8.32
CA GLU A 173 -15.08 17.67 9.18
C GLU A 173 -15.05 19.00 8.39
N GLY A 174 -14.87 18.96 7.06
CA GLY A 174 -14.82 20.15 6.21
C GLY A 174 -16.16 20.60 5.62
N SER A 175 -17.24 19.80 5.73
CA SER A 175 -18.54 20.10 5.10
C SER A 175 -19.48 20.93 5.98
N ASN A 176 -19.09 21.26 7.21
CA ASN A 176 -19.92 21.96 8.19
C ASN A 176 -19.59 23.46 8.34
N THR A 177 -19.26 24.15 7.23
CA THR A 177 -19.22 25.63 7.19
C THR A 177 -20.09 26.15 6.05
N ASN A 178 -21.41 26.12 6.25
CA ASN A 178 -22.33 27.08 5.66
C ASN A 178 -23.70 26.93 6.31
N HIS A 179 -23.86 27.44 7.52
CA HIS A 179 -25.15 27.93 7.98
C HIS A 179 -24.95 29.25 8.75
N ASN A 180 -25.71 30.25 8.30
CA ASN A 180 -26.01 31.53 8.92
C ASN A 180 -24.94 32.64 8.83
N SER A 181 -25.07 33.44 7.77
CA SER A 181 -25.07 34.88 7.94
C SER A 181 -26.37 35.42 7.36
N SER A 182 -27.02 36.22 8.19
CA SER A 182 -28.39 36.72 8.15
C SER A 182 -28.73 37.61 6.96
#